data_AF-A0A061ASC4-F1
#
_entry.id   AF-A0A061ASC4-F1
#
_cell.length_a   1.000
_cell.length_b   1.000
_cell.length_c   1.000
_cell.angle_alpha   90.00
_cell.angle_beta   90.00
_cell.angle_gamma   90.00
#
_symmetry.space_group_name_H-M   'P 1'
#
loop_
_entity.id
_entity.type
_entity.pdbx_description
1 polymer ?
#
loop_
_entity_poly.entity_id
_entity_poly.type
_entity_poly.pdbx_seq_one_letter_code
_entity_poly.pdbx_strand_id
1 'polypeptide(L)'
;MSLRAEKTLTSAQTAEPPAHQSHTRQKLDRSSLGYIVRTGLAGGLAGCSAKTLIAPLDRIKILFQTSNPHYKQFSGSLGGWVRAGREIARSDGLIGFYQGHSATLLRVFPYAAIKFISYEQVRRVLIPSPDHETAIRRLLSGSIAGLCSVFVTYPLDLIRVRLAFQTKKESPHYIDIHHKEHVHHLRQGRLTRTIAEIYREHPIVDKQFFLINWLKKTLPVSMSQMSNFYRGFIPTIMGMIPYAGVSFLSHDVIHDIMRSPIISRYTVDQTAPIPQNTDNHRARVPLNTWAQLIAGGLAGMVAQTSSYPFEVIRRRMQVGGVNNGQFIGMKEITLRIWKERGFRGFYIGLSIGFIKIAPMMATSFYVYERCKFYLGI
;
A
#
# COMPACT_ATOMS: atom_id res chain seq x y z
N MET A 1 -57.19 1.79 77.95
CA MET A 1 -57.57 3.22 78.08
C MET A 1 -56.48 4.02 77.40
N SER A 2 -56.58 4.29 76.11
CA SER A 2 -57.46 5.26 75.44
C SER A 2 -56.84 6.67 75.42
N LEU A 3 -56.71 7.19 74.20
CA LEU A 3 -56.53 8.59 73.80
C LEU A 3 -55.15 9.22 74.03
N ARG A 4 -54.34 9.25 72.97
CA ARG A 4 -53.35 10.30 72.75
C ARG A 4 -53.66 11.00 71.43
N ALA A 5 -54.14 12.22 71.58
CA ALA A 5 -54.35 13.17 70.50
C ALA A 5 -53.01 13.70 69.96
N GLU A 6 -53.10 14.29 68.77
CA GLU A 6 -52.09 15.12 68.08
C GLU A 6 -50.93 14.34 67.42
N LYS A 7 -50.52 14.56 66.16
CA LYS A 7 -50.63 15.75 65.32
C LYS A 7 -50.20 15.38 63.88
N THR A 8 -50.96 15.88 62.90
CA THR A 8 -50.51 16.43 61.60
C THR A 8 -49.53 15.67 60.68
N LEU A 9 -50.12 15.23 59.55
CA LEU A 9 -49.78 15.59 58.15
C LEU A 9 -48.52 15.01 57.47
N THR A 10 -48.84 14.12 56.52
CA THR A 10 -48.34 14.08 55.13
C THR A 10 -47.01 13.38 54.86
N SER A 11 -47.18 12.17 54.33
CA SER A 11 -46.24 11.37 53.55
C SER A 11 -45.52 12.17 52.47
N ALA A 12 -44.21 12.39 52.63
CA ALA A 12 -43.34 12.80 51.54
C ALA A 12 -42.94 11.56 50.72
N GLN A 13 -43.49 11.44 49.51
CA GLN A 13 -42.99 10.59 48.45
C GLN A 13 -41.64 11.13 47.95
N THR A 14 -40.56 10.36 48.10
CA THR A 14 -39.34 10.53 47.30
C THR A 14 -39.29 9.40 46.27
N ALA A 15 -39.52 9.76 45.00
CA ALA A 15 -39.45 8.85 43.87
C ALA A 15 -38.00 8.37 43.64
N GLU A 16 -37.82 7.06 43.47
CA GLU A 16 -36.57 6.48 42.97
C GLU A 16 -36.35 6.88 41.48
N PRO A 17 -35.11 7.19 41.06
CA PRO A 17 -34.82 7.42 39.65
C PRO A 17 -34.84 6.10 38.85
N PRO A 18 -35.26 6.12 37.58
CA PRO A 18 -35.40 4.90 36.78
C PRO A 18 -34.04 4.27 36.47
N ALA A 19 -33.98 2.94 36.58
CA ALA A 19 -32.81 2.12 36.32
C ALA A 19 -32.19 2.40 34.94
N HIS A 20 -30.90 2.73 34.92
CA HIS A 20 -30.09 2.77 33.69
C HIS A 20 -30.13 1.39 33.02
N GLN A 21 -30.80 1.31 31.85
CA GLN A 21 -30.69 0.16 30.96
C GLN A 21 -29.23 0.00 30.54
N SER A 22 -28.57 -1.01 31.11
CA SER A 22 -27.26 -1.45 30.67
C SER A 22 -27.41 -2.08 29.28
N HIS A 23 -27.06 -1.32 28.23
CA HIS A 23 -26.86 -1.88 26.90
C HIS A 23 -25.78 -2.97 27.01
N THR A 24 -26.23 -4.22 27.10
CA THR A 24 -25.38 -5.39 27.06
C THR A 24 -24.77 -5.43 25.67
N ARG A 25 -23.51 -4.97 25.52
CA ARG A 25 -22.73 -5.14 24.30
C ARG A 25 -22.67 -6.64 24.00
N GLN A 26 -23.49 -7.12 23.07
CA GLN A 26 -23.41 -8.49 22.58
C GLN A 26 -21.96 -8.76 22.17
N LYS A 27 -21.36 -9.83 22.69
CA LYS A 27 -20.03 -10.27 22.26
C LYS A 27 -20.14 -10.64 20.78
N LEU A 28 -19.58 -9.79 19.93
CA LEU A 28 -19.49 -10.03 18.49
C LEU A 28 -18.75 -11.34 18.24
N ASP A 29 -19.39 -12.27 17.54
CA ASP A 29 -18.75 -13.50 17.09
C ASP A 29 -17.74 -13.18 15.97
N ARG A 30 -16.47 -13.14 16.36
CA ARG A 30 -15.32 -12.83 15.49
C ARG A 30 -15.05 -13.92 14.44
N SER A 31 -15.68 -15.08 14.56
CA SER A 31 -15.55 -16.19 13.61
C SER A 31 -16.65 -16.21 12.53
N SER A 32 -17.71 -15.42 12.72
CA SER A 32 -18.81 -15.37 11.76
C SER A 32 -18.36 -14.83 10.40
N LEU A 33 -18.79 -15.49 9.32
CA LEU A 33 -18.53 -15.03 7.94
C LEU A 33 -18.97 -13.58 7.74
N GLY A 34 -20.09 -13.18 8.36
CA GLY A 34 -20.59 -11.81 8.36
C GLY A 34 -19.61 -10.81 8.98
N TYR A 35 -19.01 -11.12 10.13
CA TYR A 35 -18.01 -10.27 10.76
C TYR A 35 -16.75 -10.13 9.90
N ILE A 36 -16.26 -11.23 9.32
CA ILE A 36 -15.08 -11.23 8.44
C ILE A 36 -15.33 -10.36 7.20
N VAL A 37 -16.48 -10.52 6.54
CA VAL A 37 -16.84 -9.73 5.35
C VAL A 37 -16.99 -8.25 5.70
N ARG A 38 -17.71 -7.91 6.79
CA ARG A 38 -17.87 -6.51 7.23
C ARG A 38 -16.53 -5.86 7.59
N THR A 39 -15.67 -6.57 8.31
CA THR A 39 -14.33 -6.09 8.66
C THR A 39 -13.46 -5.91 7.42
N GLY A 40 -13.54 -6.86 6.47
CA GLY A 40 -12.86 -6.77 5.18
C GLY A 40 -13.31 -5.58 4.33
N LEU A 41 -14.63 -5.33 4.26
CA LEU A 41 -15.21 -4.17 3.59
C LEU A 41 -14.80 -2.85 4.27
N ALA A 42 -14.87 -2.78 5.61
CA ALA A 42 -14.42 -1.62 6.38
C ALA A 42 -12.95 -1.28 6.09
N GLY A 43 -12.08 -2.29 6.10
CA GLY A 43 -10.66 -2.15 5.78
C GLY A 43 -10.42 -1.75 4.32
N GLY A 44 -11.16 -2.35 3.38
CA GLY A 44 -11.09 -2.01 1.95
C GLY A 44 -11.50 -0.57 1.65
N LEU A 45 -12.61 -0.12 2.23
CA LEU A 45 -13.10 1.27 2.10
C LEU A 45 -12.14 2.25 2.76
N ALA A 46 -11.64 1.97 3.96
CA ALA A 46 -10.63 2.77 4.63
C ALA A 46 -9.36 2.94 3.78
N GLY A 47 -8.85 1.83 3.23
CA GLY A 47 -7.70 1.84 2.33
C GLY A 47 -7.95 2.64 1.05
N CYS A 48 -9.12 2.49 0.43
CA CYS A 48 -9.50 3.23 -0.77
C CYS A 48 -9.62 4.74 -0.52
N SER A 49 -10.24 5.15 0.59
CA SER A 49 -10.35 6.55 1.00
C SER A 49 -8.98 7.17 1.26
N ALA A 50 -8.11 6.48 2.01
CA ALA A 50 -6.75 6.93 2.24
C ALA A 50 -5.95 7.08 0.94
N LYS A 51 -6.05 6.09 0.02
CA LYS A 51 -5.39 6.16 -1.30
C LYS A 51 -5.93 7.30 -2.15
N THR A 52 -7.23 7.60 -2.07
CA THR A 52 -7.86 8.70 -2.82
C THR A 52 -7.38 10.06 -2.30
N LEU A 53 -7.24 10.22 -0.99
CA LEU A 53 -6.68 11.45 -0.43
C LEU A 53 -5.25 11.72 -0.91
N ILE A 54 -4.40 10.69 -0.92
CA ILE A 54 -2.98 10.85 -1.30
C ILE A 54 -2.71 10.73 -2.81
N ALA A 55 -3.73 10.47 -3.63
CA ALA A 55 -3.57 10.25 -5.06
C ALA A 55 -2.81 11.39 -5.79
N PRO A 56 -3.03 12.68 -5.48
CA PRO A 56 -2.25 13.77 -6.09
C PRO A 56 -0.75 13.68 -5.82
N LEU A 57 -0.35 13.38 -4.58
CA LEU A 57 1.05 13.20 -4.19
C LEU A 57 1.64 11.92 -4.81
N ASP A 58 0.85 10.86 -4.88
CA ASP A 58 1.25 9.61 -5.54
C ASP A 58 1.57 9.82 -7.03
N ARG A 59 0.75 10.61 -7.76
CA ARG A 59 1.02 10.92 -9.16
C ARG A 59 2.32 11.72 -9.33
N ILE A 60 2.53 12.77 -8.53
CA ILE A 60 3.77 13.57 -8.59
C ILE A 60 4.99 12.69 -8.27
N LYS A 61 4.88 11.84 -7.24
CA LYS A 61 5.94 10.89 -6.89
C LYS A 61 6.28 9.97 -8.06
N ILE A 62 5.27 9.40 -8.74
CA ILE A 62 5.47 8.55 -9.92
C ILE A 62 6.21 9.34 -11.00
N LEU A 63 5.74 10.53 -11.39
CA LEU A 63 6.37 11.35 -12.43
C LEU A 63 7.85 11.66 -12.15
N PHE A 64 8.19 11.90 -10.88
CA PHE A 64 9.56 12.13 -10.45
C PHE A 64 10.42 10.85 -10.52
N GLN A 65 9.91 9.73 -10.01
CA GLN A 65 10.62 8.45 -10.01
C GLN A 65 10.85 7.90 -11.42
N THR A 66 9.88 8.08 -12.30
CA THR A 66 9.93 7.65 -13.70
C THR A 66 10.79 8.57 -14.58
N SER A 67 11.27 9.70 -14.04
CA SER A 67 12.04 10.70 -14.78
C SER A 67 11.28 11.23 -16.01
N ASN A 68 9.99 11.56 -15.83
CA ASN A 68 9.19 12.09 -16.94
C ASN A 68 9.85 13.37 -17.51
N PRO A 69 10.04 13.50 -18.84
CA PRO A 69 10.77 14.61 -19.43
C PRO A 69 10.27 16.00 -19.00
N HIS A 70 8.94 16.19 -18.93
CA HIS A 70 8.32 17.47 -18.56
C HIS A 70 8.51 17.81 -17.08
N TYR A 71 8.56 16.80 -16.22
CA TYR A 71 8.62 16.96 -14.76
C TYR A 71 10.02 16.72 -14.16
N LYS A 72 10.99 16.24 -14.95
CA LYS A 72 12.37 15.95 -14.51
C LYS A 72 13.02 17.18 -13.87
N GLN A 73 12.77 18.37 -14.40
CA GLN A 73 13.27 19.65 -13.88
C GLN A 73 12.85 19.96 -12.43
N PHE A 74 11.68 19.48 -11.98
CA PHE A 74 11.19 19.77 -10.63
C PHE A 74 11.73 18.82 -9.57
N SER A 75 12.17 17.63 -9.96
CA SER A 75 12.48 16.52 -9.06
C SER A 75 13.76 16.68 -8.20
N GLY A 76 14.48 17.79 -8.30
CA GLY A 76 15.73 18.08 -7.57
C GLY A 76 15.63 19.18 -6.51
N SER A 77 14.46 19.78 -6.31
CA SER A 77 14.25 20.91 -5.39
C SER A 77 13.29 20.54 -4.26
N LEU A 78 13.54 21.03 -3.03
CA LEU A 78 12.70 20.78 -1.85
C LEU A 78 11.22 21.19 -2.07
N GLY A 79 10.98 22.30 -2.80
CA GLY A 79 9.65 22.76 -3.20
C GLY A 79 9.20 22.30 -4.59
N GLY A 80 9.94 21.37 -5.22
CA GLY A 80 9.69 20.91 -6.58
C GLY A 80 8.33 20.27 -6.77
N TRP A 81 7.85 19.52 -5.77
CA TRP A 81 6.56 18.84 -5.83
C TRP A 81 5.38 19.83 -5.89
N VAL A 82 5.47 21.00 -5.21
CA VAL A 82 4.45 22.05 -5.28
C VAL A 82 4.39 22.65 -6.68
N ARG A 83 5.56 22.95 -7.27
CA ARG A 83 5.66 23.47 -8.65
C ARG A 83 5.13 22.47 -9.67
N ALA A 84 5.50 21.19 -9.53
CA ALA A 84 4.96 20.12 -10.36
C ALA A 84 3.44 19.98 -10.21
N GLY A 85 2.91 20.08 -8.98
CA GLY A 85 1.47 20.08 -8.74
C GLY A 85 0.77 21.26 -9.41
N ARG A 86 1.32 22.47 -9.30
CA ARG A 86 0.79 23.66 -9.99
C ARG A 86 0.79 23.49 -11.51
N GLU A 87 1.85 22.92 -12.08
CA GLU A 87 1.91 22.62 -13.51
C GLU A 87 0.83 21.60 -13.91
N ILE A 88 0.66 20.50 -13.16
CA ILE A 88 -0.41 19.51 -13.40
C ILE A 88 -1.79 20.17 -13.37
N ALA A 89 -2.05 21.00 -12.36
CA ALA A 89 -3.34 21.69 -12.22
C ALA A 89 -3.63 22.61 -13.41
N ARG A 90 -2.60 23.27 -13.96
CA ARG A 90 -2.70 24.13 -15.13
C ARG A 90 -2.82 23.36 -16.45
N SER A 91 -2.07 22.27 -16.62
CA SER A 91 -1.99 21.53 -17.89
C SER A 91 -3.07 20.45 -18.04
N ASP A 92 -3.26 19.63 -17.01
CA ASP A 92 -4.16 18.48 -17.05
C ASP A 92 -5.50 18.74 -16.36
N GLY A 93 -5.56 19.78 -15.50
CA GLY A 93 -6.70 20.08 -14.62
C GLY A 93 -6.66 19.28 -13.31
N LEU A 94 -7.63 19.51 -12.42
CA LEU A 94 -7.70 18.83 -11.12
C LEU A 94 -7.91 17.31 -11.25
N ILE A 95 -8.70 16.86 -12.22
CA ILE A 95 -8.89 15.43 -12.53
C ILE A 95 -7.58 14.79 -13.03
N GLY A 96 -6.65 15.60 -13.54
CA GLY A 96 -5.30 15.17 -13.91
C GLY A 96 -4.59 14.47 -12.75
N PHE A 97 -4.74 14.93 -11.51
CA PHE A 97 -4.06 14.30 -10.36
C PHE A 97 -4.42 12.82 -10.14
N TYR A 98 -5.57 12.38 -10.66
CA TYR A 98 -6.11 11.04 -10.43
C TYR A 98 -5.86 10.07 -11.61
N GLN A 99 -5.01 10.42 -12.58
CA GLN A 99 -4.64 9.50 -13.66
C GLN A 99 -3.99 8.23 -13.10
N GLY A 100 -4.54 7.06 -13.47
CA GLY A 100 -4.12 5.76 -12.97
C GLY A 100 -4.67 5.39 -11.57
N HIS A 101 -5.41 6.28 -10.91
CA HIS A 101 -5.96 6.01 -9.57
C HIS A 101 -7.00 4.88 -9.58
N SER A 102 -7.82 4.76 -10.63
CA SER A 102 -8.78 3.68 -10.79
C SER A 102 -8.13 2.29 -10.73
N ALA A 103 -6.97 2.10 -11.38
CA ALA A 103 -6.19 0.86 -11.29
C ALA A 103 -5.65 0.60 -9.87
N THR A 104 -5.37 1.65 -9.10
CA THR A 104 -4.98 1.53 -7.68
C THR A 104 -6.11 1.01 -6.83
N LEU A 105 -7.32 1.56 -7.01
CA LEU A 105 -8.51 1.14 -6.26
C LEU A 105 -8.94 -0.28 -6.64
N LEU A 106 -8.97 -0.59 -7.94
CA LEU A 106 -9.31 -1.91 -8.47
C LEU A 106 -8.40 -3.01 -7.89
N ARG A 107 -7.13 -2.69 -7.61
CA ARG A 107 -6.16 -3.63 -7.06
C ARG A 107 -6.43 -4.01 -5.60
N VAL A 108 -7.08 -3.16 -4.80
CA VAL A 108 -7.18 -3.34 -3.33
C VAL A 108 -7.85 -4.66 -2.96
N PHE A 109 -9.04 -4.93 -3.52
CA PHE A 109 -9.81 -6.13 -3.18
C PHE A 109 -9.19 -7.43 -3.72
N PRO A 110 -8.80 -7.53 -5.01
CA PRO A 110 -8.13 -8.72 -5.53
C PRO A 110 -6.85 -9.05 -4.77
N TYR A 111 -6.05 -8.02 -4.43
CA TYR A 111 -4.81 -8.22 -3.66
C TYR A 111 -5.09 -8.86 -2.29
N ALA A 112 -6.07 -8.34 -1.56
CA ALA A 112 -6.44 -8.85 -0.25
C ALA A 112 -7.02 -10.28 -0.33
N ALA A 113 -7.95 -10.52 -1.27
CA ALA A 113 -8.57 -11.83 -1.47
C ALA A 113 -7.54 -12.91 -1.82
N ILE A 114 -6.68 -12.65 -2.82
CA ILE A 114 -5.65 -13.61 -3.26
C ILE A 114 -4.63 -13.84 -2.16
N LYS A 115 -4.24 -12.81 -1.41
CA LYS A 115 -3.31 -12.96 -0.28
C LYS A 115 -3.90 -13.86 0.80
N PHE A 116 -5.18 -13.66 1.15
CA PHE A 116 -5.87 -14.49 2.15
C PHE A 116 -5.97 -15.95 1.70
N ILE A 117 -6.48 -16.19 0.49
CA ILE A 117 -6.62 -17.55 -0.06
C ILE A 117 -5.24 -18.22 -0.16
N SER A 118 -4.24 -17.53 -0.71
CA SER A 118 -2.88 -18.07 -0.81
C SER A 118 -2.27 -18.35 0.56
N TYR A 119 -2.52 -17.50 1.56
CA TYR A 119 -2.03 -17.73 2.92
C TYR A 119 -2.62 -19.00 3.51
N GLU A 120 -3.92 -19.22 3.37
CA GLU A 120 -4.58 -20.45 3.83
C GLU A 120 -4.03 -21.70 3.14
N GLN A 121 -3.85 -21.67 1.81
CA GLN A 121 -3.31 -22.82 1.08
C GLN A 121 -1.85 -23.11 1.47
N VAL A 122 -1.00 -22.09 1.54
CA VAL A 122 0.40 -22.27 1.92
C VAL A 122 0.53 -22.70 3.38
N ARG A 123 -0.29 -22.14 4.28
CA ARG A 123 -0.32 -22.52 5.69
C ARG A 123 -0.73 -23.98 5.87
N ARG A 124 -1.73 -24.48 5.12
CA ARG A 124 -2.12 -25.90 5.18
C ARG A 124 -0.98 -26.85 4.82
N VAL A 125 -0.10 -26.45 3.90
CA VAL A 125 1.06 -27.26 3.48
C VAL A 125 2.24 -27.11 4.46
N LEU A 126 2.56 -25.88 4.88
CA LEU A 126 3.74 -25.60 5.72
C LEU A 126 3.48 -25.77 7.23
N ILE A 127 2.23 -25.67 7.69
CA ILE A 127 1.80 -25.78 9.08
C ILE A 127 0.55 -26.68 9.15
N PRO A 128 0.71 -28.01 8.96
CA PRO A 128 -0.42 -28.94 8.97
C PRO A 128 -1.03 -29.13 10.36
N SER A 129 -0.22 -29.06 11.42
CA SER A 129 -0.65 -29.14 12.81
C SER A 129 -0.12 -27.96 13.63
N PRO A 130 -0.76 -27.62 14.78
CA PRO A 130 -0.29 -26.57 15.68
C PRO A 130 1.16 -26.77 16.16
N ASP A 131 1.61 -28.02 16.32
CA ASP A 131 2.97 -28.35 16.77
C ASP A 131 4.04 -27.94 15.74
N HIS A 132 3.65 -27.80 14.47
CA HIS A 132 4.51 -27.33 13.40
C HIS A 132 4.51 -25.80 13.26
N GLU A 133 3.79 -25.07 14.10
CA GLU A 133 3.69 -23.61 14.02
C GLU A 133 4.96 -22.94 14.57
N THR A 134 5.97 -22.78 13.69
CA THR A 134 7.19 -22.03 14.01
C THR A 134 7.15 -20.62 13.42
N ALA A 135 7.88 -19.68 14.02
CA ALA A 135 8.00 -18.31 13.51
C ALA A 135 8.48 -18.27 12.05
N ILE A 136 9.42 -19.15 11.68
CA ILE A 136 9.95 -19.27 10.32
C ILE A 136 8.86 -19.77 9.35
N ARG A 137 8.10 -20.82 9.71
CA ARG A 137 7.03 -21.35 8.84
C ARG A 137 5.90 -20.34 8.65
N ARG A 138 5.56 -19.56 9.69
CA ARG A 138 4.60 -18.45 9.59
C ARG A 138 5.11 -17.35 8.67
N LEU A 139 6.39 -16.98 8.80
CA LEU A 139 7.03 -15.97 7.95
C LEU A 139 7.06 -16.43 6.49
N LEU A 140 7.43 -17.69 6.21
CA LEU A 140 7.42 -18.27 4.87
C LEU A 140 6.01 -18.29 4.28
N SER A 141 5.02 -18.72 5.06
CA SER A 141 3.62 -18.74 4.61
C SER A 141 3.13 -17.35 4.22
N GLY A 142 3.39 -16.35 5.08
CA GLY A 142 3.05 -14.96 4.80
C GLY A 142 3.78 -14.38 3.59
N SER A 143 5.06 -14.72 3.42
CA SER A 143 5.92 -14.22 2.33
C SER A 143 5.51 -14.79 0.98
N ILE A 144 5.27 -16.11 0.89
CA ILE A 144 4.82 -16.79 -0.34
C ILE A 144 3.43 -16.28 -0.74
N ALA A 145 2.51 -16.17 0.22
CA ALA A 145 1.18 -15.63 -0.03
C ALA A 145 1.23 -14.17 -0.51
N GLY A 146 2.10 -13.36 0.09
CA GLY A 146 2.36 -11.98 -0.33
C GLY A 146 2.96 -11.90 -1.74
N LEU A 147 3.90 -12.77 -2.09
CA LEU A 147 4.49 -12.81 -3.43
C LEU A 147 3.48 -13.25 -4.49
N CYS A 148 2.67 -14.26 -4.18
CA CYS A 148 1.59 -14.73 -5.05
C CYS A 148 0.57 -13.61 -5.35
N SER A 149 0.10 -12.89 -4.32
CA SER A 149 -0.84 -11.80 -4.53
C SER A 149 -0.24 -10.64 -5.31
N VAL A 150 1.04 -10.31 -5.10
CA VAL A 150 1.75 -9.30 -5.91
C VAL A 150 1.85 -9.76 -7.35
N PHE A 151 2.23 -11.01 -7.61
CA PHE A 151 2.37 -11.57 -8.95
C PHE A 151 1.06 -11.48 -9.73
N VAL A 152 -0.05 -11.96 -9.15
CA VAL A 152 -1.35 -11.95 -9.83
C VAL A 152 -1.86 -10.54 -10.08
N THR A 153 -1.64 -9.61 -9.14
CA THR A 153 -2.12 -8.23 -9.26
C THR A 153 -1.12 -7.28 -9.93
N TYR A 154 0.05 -7.77 -10.36
CA TYR A 154 1.12 -6.95 -10.93
C TYR A 154 0.71 -6.19 -12.20
N PRO A 155 -0.11 -6.74 -13.13
CA PRO A 155 -0.57 -6.00 -14.29
C PRO A 155 -1.25 -4.66 -13.93
N LEU A 156 -2.05 -4.63 -12.85
CA LEU A 156 -2.68 -3.39 -12.38
C LEU A 156 -1.66 -2.37 -11.86
N ASP A 157 -0.56 -2.83 -11.26
CA ASP A 157 0.54 -1.97 -10.82
C ASP A 157 1.28 -1.32 -12.00
N LEU A 158 1.47 -2.06 -13.10
CA LEU A 158 2.07 -1.51 -14.32
C LEU A 158 1.13 -0.51 -15.00
N ILE A 159 -0.14 -0.89 -15.20
CA ILE A 159 -1.16 -0.06 -15.85
C ILE A 159 -1.30 1.28 -15.12
N ARG A 160 -1.37 1.25 -13.78
CA ARG A 160 -1.38 2.45 -12.94
C ARG A 160 -0.24 3.40 -13.30
N VAL A 161 0.98 2.89 -13.41
CA VAL A 161 2.19 3.71 -13.59
C VAL A 161 2.24 4.30 -14.99
N ARG A 162 1.87 3.52 -16.00
CA ARG A 162 1.76 3.99 -17.39
C ARG A 162 0.71 5.10 -17.52
N LEU A 163 -0.47 4.91 -16.93
CA LEU A 163 -1.52 5.95 -16.91
C LEU A 163 -1.09 7.22 -16.17
N ALA A 164 -0.37 7.08 -15.04
CA ALA A 164 0.13 8.22 -14.28
C ALA A 164 1.23 9.00 -15.02
N PHE A 165 2.04 8.29 -15.83
CA PHE A 165 3.11 8.86 -16.64
C PHE A 165 2.62 9.67 -17.84
N GLN A 166 1.56 9.20 -18.51
CA GLN A 166 0.97 9.87 -19.67
C GLN A 166 0.44 11.27 -19.28
N THR A 167 0.82 12.30 -20.05
CA THR A 167 0.40 13.70 -19.83
C THR A 167 -0.21 14.25 -21.11
N LYS A 168 -1.14 15.21 -21.02
CA LYS A 168 -1.85 15.72 -22.22
C LYS A 168 -0.93 16.39 -23.25
N LYS A 169 0.25 16.87 -22.84
CA LYS A 169 1.23 17.57 -23.70
C LYS A 169 2.15 16.63 -24.51
N GLU A 170 2.01 15.29 -24.43
CA GLU A 170 2.78 14.33 -25.26
C GLU A 170 2.27 14.20 -26.71
N SER A 171 1.82 15.31 -27.31
CA SER A 171 1.66 15.46 -28.76
C SER A 171 2.30 16.82 -29.07
N PRO A 172 3.55 16.93 -29.57
CA PRO A 172 3.97 16.35 -30.86
C PRO A 172 5.51 16.22 -31.10
N HIS A 173 6.32 15.51 -30.29
CA HIS A 173 7.78 15.48 -30.55
C HIS A 173 8.56 14.17 -30.29
N TYR A 174 7.88 13.02 -30.34
CA TYR A 174 8.55 11.71 -30.41
C TYR A 174 7.95 10.78 -31.48
N ILE A 175 7.12 11.33 -32.37
CA ILE A 175 6.38 10.58 -33.38
C ILE A 175 6.84 11.07 -34.76
N ASP A 176 7.93 10.52 -35.26
CA ASP A 176 8.35 10.76 -36.65
C ASP A 176 8.52 9.48 -37.49
N ILE A 177 7.96 8.33 -37.08
CA ILE A 177 8.09 7.12 -37.91
C ILE A 177 6.79 6.30 -38.12
N HIS A 178 5.72 6.48 -37.34
CA HIS A 178 4.52 5.60 -37.45
C HIS A 178 3.19 6.30 -37.78
N HIS A 179 3.23 7.40 -38.54
CA HIS A 179 2.09 8.27 -38.85
C HIS A 179 0.91 7.62 -39.64
N LYS A 180 0.89 6.32 -39.94
CA LYS A 180 -0.16 5.71 -40.79
C LYS A 180 -1.26 4.90 -40.10
N GLU A 181 -1.17 4.58 -38.80
CA GLU A 181 -2.25 3.84 -38.10
C GLU A 181 -3.12 4.72 -37.17
N HIS A 182 -2.83 6.02 -37.09
CA HIS A 182 -3.33 6.88 -36.03
C HIS A 182 -4.80 7.34 -36.16
N VAL A 183 -5.51 7.01 -37.25
CA VAL A 183 -6.84 7.56 -37.55
C VAL A 183 -8.00 6.62 -37.17
N HIS A 184 -7.78 5.31 -36.96
CA HIS A 184 -8.88 4.37 -36.63
C HIS A 184 -9.18 4.18 -35.12
N HIS A 185 -8.38 4.75 -34.21
CA HIS A 185 -8.45 4.43 -32.77
C HIS A 185 -9.16 5.48 -31.87
N LEU A 186 -9.83 6.47 -32.45
CA LEU A 186 -10.45 7.63 -31.77
C LEU A 186 -11.64 7.30 -30.82
N ARG A 187 -12.00 6.03 -30.62
CA ARG A 187 -13.16 5.62 -29.80
C ARG A 187 -12.82 4.84 -28.53
N GLN A 188 -11.54 4.56 -28.26
CA GLN A 188 -11.11 3.76 -27.11
C GLN A 188 -10.71 4.64 -25.91
N GLY A 189 -11.20 4.29 -24.72
CA GLY A 189 -10.83 4.99 -23.48
C GLY A 189 -9.32 4.91 -23.18
N ARG A 190 -8.80 5.89 -22.44
CA ARG A 190 -7.37 5.96 -22.07
C ARG A 190 -6.83 4.63 -21.50
N LEU A 191 -7.62 3.98 -20.64
CA LEU A 191 -7.27 2.68 -20.03
C LEU A 191 -7.10 1.56 -21.07
N THR A 192 -8.08 1.37 -21.96
CA THR A 192 -8.05 0.29 -22.95
C THR A 192 -6.93 0.49 -23.96
N ARG A 193 -6.64 1.75 -24.30
CA ARG A 193 -5.51 2.11 -25.16
C ARG A 193 -4.18 1.74 -24.49
N THR A 194 -3.97 2.13 -23.23
CA THR A 194 -2.74 1.77 -22.50
C THR A 194 -2.55 0.26 -22.39
N ILE A 195 -3.62 -0.50 -22.14
CA ILE A 195 -3.56 -1.97 -22.08
C ILE A 195 -3.17 -2.56 -23.43
N ALA A 196 -3.79 -2.07 -24.52
CA ALA A 196 -3.48 -2.53 -25.87
C ALA A 196 -2.04 -2.17 -26.28
N GLU A 197 -1.56 -0.98 -25.92
CA GLU A 197 -0.17 -0.55 -26.14
C GLU A 197 0.81 -1.50 -25.42
N ILE A 198 0.60 -1.79 -24.12
CA ILE A 198 1.46 -2.72 -23.36
C ILE A 198 1.44 -4.14 -23.97
N TYR A 199 0.26 -4.61 -24.40
CA TYR A 199 0.13 -5.95 -24.98
C TYR A 199 0.84 -6.07 -26.34
N ARG A 200 0.78 -5.02 -27.17
CA ARG A 200 1.39 -4.97 -28.51
C ARG A 200 2.88 -4.66 -28.51
N GLU A 201 3.43 -4.16 -27.40
CA GLU A 201 4.88 -3.97 -27.26
C GLU A 201 5.62 -5.31 -27.49
N HIS A 202 6.80 -5.27 -28.12
CA HIS A 202 7.57 -6.49 -28.35
C HIS A 202 7.91 -7.20 -27.02
N PRO A 203 8.00 -8.53 -26.98
CA PRO A 203 8.31 -9.24 -25.73
C PRO A 203 9.77 -8.99 -25.32
N ILE A 204 9.99 -8.81 -24.02
CA ILE A 204 11.31 -8.54 -23.41
C ILE A 204 12.28 -9.67 -23.75
N VAL A 205 13.35 -9.41 -24.52
CA VAL A 205 14.48 -10.35 -24.69
C VAL A 205 15.52 -10.03 -23.61
N ASP A 206 15.19 -10.31 -22.36
CA ASP A 206 16.18 -10.21 -21.30
C ASP A 206 17.01 -11.50 -21.30
N LYS A 207 18.26 -11.42 -21.78
CA LYS A 207 19.18 -12.57 -21.81
C LYS A 207 19.50 -13.10 -20.40
N GLN A 208 19.17 -12.36 -19.33
CA GLN A 208 19.58 -12.66 -17.96
C GLN A 208 18.65 -13.61 -17.19
N PHE A 209 17.41 -13.87 -17.65
CA PHE A 209 16.44 -14.64 -16.83
C PHE A 209 16.11 -16.02 -17.43
N PHE A 210 16.67 -17.07 -16.81
CA PHE A 210 16.43 -18.47 -17.17
C PHE A 210 14.93 -18.82 -17.20
N LEU A 211 14.15 -18.37 -16.20
CA LEU A 211 12.72 -18.68 -16.12
C LEU A 211 11.90 -18.05 -17.26
N ILE A 212 12.25 -16.84 -17.73
CA ILE A 212 11.57 -16.19 -18.86
C ILE A 212 11.93 -16.91 -20.16
N ASN A 213 13.18 -17.32 -20.32
CA ASN A 213 13.60 -18.12 -21.47
C ASN A 213 12.96 -19.52 -21.48
N TRP A 214 12.80 -20.13 -20.30
CA TRP A 214 12.08 -21.40 -20.12
C TRP A 214 10.59 -21.22 -20.41
N LEU A 215 9.92 -20.24 -19.79
CA LEU A 215 8.51 -19.89 -20.04
C LEU A 215 8.26 -19.59 -21.53
N LYS A 216 9.16 -18.89 -22.21
CA LYS A 216 9.04 -18.62 -23.66
C LYS A 216 9.18 -19.86 -24.53
N LYS A 217 9.99 -20.83 -24.12
CA LYS A 217 10.13 -22.11 -24.83
C LYS A 217 8.93 -23.02 -24.60
N THR A 218 8.28 -22.90 -23.45
CA THR A 218 7.18 -23.79 -23.03
C THR A 218 5.79 -23.21 -23.29
N LEU A 219 5.64 -21.89 -23.44
CA LEU A 219 4.33 -21.22 -23.54
C LEU A 219 4.04 -20.62 -24.93
N PRO A 220 2.76 -20.59 -25.36
CA PRO A 220 2.34 -20.01 -26.63
C PRO A 220 2.60 -18.50 -26.74
N VAL A 221 2.68 -17.99 -27.97
CA VAL A 221 3.03 -16.58 -28.30
C VAL A 221 2.17 -15.54 -27.55
N SER A 222 0.88 -15.82 -27.32
CA SER A 222 -0.03 -14.94 -26.57
C SER A 222 0.37 -14.78 -25.09
N MET A 223 1.00 -15.79 -24.48
CA MET A 223 1.55 -15.68 -23.12
C MET A 223 2.89 -14.94 -23.09
N SER A 224 3.66 -14.98 -24.19
CA SER A 224 4.89 -14.17 -24.30
C SER A 224 4.58 -12.66 -24.26
N GLN A 225 3.47 -12.21 -24.85
CA GLN A 225 3.02 -10.81 -24.76
C GLN A 225 2.57 -10.42 -23.34
N MET A 226 2.01 -11.37 -22.58
CA MET A 226 1.64 -11.13 -21.17
C MET A 226 2.84 -10.77 -20.30
N SER A 227 4.05 -11.21 -20.67
CA SER A 227 5.29 -10.85 -19.95
C SER A 227 5.57 -9.34 -19.89
N ASN A 228 5.03 -8.57 -20.84
CA ASN A 228 5.13 -7.11 -20.84
C ASN A 228 4.47 -6.48 -19.61
N PHE A 229 3.42 -7.11 -19.07
CA PHE A 229 2.74 -6.64 -17.87
C PHE A 229 3.60 -6.77 -16.61
N TYR A 230 4.64 -7.60 -16.65
CA TYR A 230 5.52 -7.92 -15.51
C TYR A 230 6.82 -7.11 -15.49
N ARG A 231 6.91 -6.01 -16.24
CA ARG A 231 8.08 -5.12 -16.24
C ARG A 231 8.34 -4.49 -14.88
N GLY A 232 9.56 -4.66 -14.38
CA GLY A 232 9.97 -4.21 -13.06
C GLY A 232 9.58 -5.18 -11.94
N PHE A 233 9.11 -6.39 -12.24
CA PHE A 233 8.80 -7.38 -11.21
C PHE A 233 10.05 -7.82 -10.42
N ILE A 234 11.20 -7.98 -11.10
CA ILE A 234 12.47 -8.32 -10.45
C ILE A 234 12.89 -7.29 -9.38
N PRO A 235 13.04 -5.98 -9.70
CA PRO A 235 13.32 -5.00 -8.66
C PRO A 235 12.21 -4.90 -7.61
N THR A 236 10.97 -5.29 -7.91
CA THR A 236 9.91 -5.37 -6.89
C THR A 236 10.25 -6.42 -5.83
N ILE A 237 10.64 -7.62 -6.24
CA ILE A 237 11.04 -8.70 -5.32
C ILE A 237 12.31 -8.29 -4.56
N MET A 238 13.32 -7.79 -5.27
CA MET A 238 14.57 -7.36 -4.65
C MET A 238 14.36 -6.25 -3.62
N GLY A 239 13.38 -5.37 -3.82
CA GLY A 239 13.00 -4.33 -2.85
C GLY A 239 12.20 -4.85 -1.66
N MET A 240 11.48 -5.97 -1.78
CA MET A 240 10.69 -6.53 -0.66
C MET A 240 11.57 -7.10 0.45
N ILE A 241 12.72 -7.66 0.11
CA ILE A 241 13.66 -8.27 1.06
C ILE A 241 14.23 -7.23 2.06
N PRO A 242 14.90 -6.14 1.61
CA PRO A 242 15.40 -5.11 2.51
C PRO A 242 14.24 -4.37 3.20
N TYR A 243 13.07 -4.27 2.57
CA TYR A 243 11.90 -3.65 3.20
C TYR A 243 11.48 -4.45 4.42
N ALA A 244 11.25 -5.75 4.25
CA ALA A 244 10.83 -6.62 5.34
C ALA A 244 11.88 -6.66 6.46
N GLY A 245 13.15 -6.92 6.12
CA GLY A 245 14.23 -7.02 7.11
C GLY A 245 14.42 -5.74 7.93
N VAL A 246 14.53 -4.59 7.25
CA VAL A 246 14.70 -3.30 7.92
C VAL A 246 13.43 -2.88 8.66
N SER A 247 12.24 -3.22 8.15
CA SER A 247 10.99 -2.93 8.86
C SER A 247 10.92 -3.67 10.19
N PHE A 248 11.27 -4.96 10.25
CA PHE A 248 11.26 -5.71 11.51
C PHE A 248 12.30 -5.17 12.50
N LEU A 249 13.54 -4.96 12.05
CA LEU A 249 14.60 -4.42 12.88
C LEU A 249 14.24 -3.03 13.42
N SER A 250 13.81 -2.12 12.53
CA SER A 250 13.46 -0.75 12.91
C SER A 250 12.25 -0.73 13.83
N HIS A 251 11.26 -1.57 13.58
CA HIS A 251 10.08 -1.69 14.42
C HIS A 251 10.45 -2.14 15.83
N ASP A 252 11.27 -3.18 15.98
CA ASP A 252 11.73 -3.65 17.30
C ASP A 252 12.54 -2.57 18.03
N VAL A 253 13.49 -1.92 17.34
CA VAL A 253 14.29 -0.82 17.93
C VAL A 253 13.42 0.35 18.37
N ILE A 254 12.48 0.81 17.55
CA ILE A 254 11.59 1.93 17.91
C ILE A 254 10.68 1.53 19.07
N HIS A 255 10.19 0.28 19.09
CA HIS A 255 9.43 -0.25 20.21
C HIS A 255 10.22 -0.31 21.52
N ASP A 256 11.52 -0.61 21.45
CA ASP A 256 12.40 -0.63 22.61
C ASP A 256 12.69 0.80 23.09
N ILE A 257 12.92 1.75 22.18
CA ILE A 257 13.06 3.18 22.49
C ILE A 257 11.79 3.73 23.16
N MET A 258 10.61 3.42 22.63
CA MET A 258 9.34 3.87 23.20
C MET A 258 9.07 3.28 24.59
N ARG A 259 9.71 2.16 24.96
CA ARG A 259 9.62 1.56 26.29
C ARG A 259 10.79 1.96 27.21
N SER A 260 11.68 2.83 26.74
CA SER A 260 12.77 3.34 27.58
C SER A 260 12.22 4.03 28.84
N PRO A 261 12.98 4.04 29.96
CA PRO A 261 12.53 4.58 31.24
C PRO A 261 12.06 6.04 31.19
N ILE A 262 12.51 6.79 30.19
CA ILE A 262 12.23 8.22 30.01
C ILE A 262 10.86 8.44 29.37
N ILE A 263 10.45 7.56 28.45
CA ILE A 263 9.30 7.77 27.56
C ILE A 263 8.11 6.86 27.93
N SER A 264 8.38 5.74 28.62
CA SER A 264 7.39 4.72 28.97
C SER A 264 6.15 5.26 29.67
N ARG A 265 6.28 6.33 30.46
CA ARG A 265 5.15 6.97 31.17
C ARG A 265 4.05 7.47 30.22
N TYR A 266 4.39 7.86 28.99
CA TYR A 266 3.44 8.42 28.02
C TYR A 266 3.03 7.43 26.92
N THR A 267 3.92 6.51 26.56
CA THR A 267 3.76 5.62 25.40
C THR A 267 3.16 4.27 25.77
N VAL A 268 3.30 3.81 27.01
CA VAL A 268 2.80 2.52 27.47
C VAL A 268 1.37 2.67 27.96
N ASP A 269 0.51 1.72 27.58
CA ASP A 269 -0.82 1.62 28.15
C ASP A 269 -0.72 1.02 29.55
N GLN A 270 -0.83 1.87 30.57
CA GLN A 270 -0.75 1.48 31.98
C GLN A 270 -2.04 0.79 32.48
N THR A 271 -3.11 0.84 31.69
CA THR A 271 -4.42 0.26 32.06
C THR A 271 -4.60 -1.16 31.54
N ALA A 272 -3.72 -1.61 30.64
CA ALA A 272 -3.76 -2.96 30.09
C ALA A 272 -3.32 -4.00 31.13
N PRO A 273 -4.08 -5.11 31.30
CA PRO A 273 -3.66 -6.18 32.19
C PRO A 273 -2.31 -6.73 31.76
N ILE A 274 -1.40 -6.91 32.71
CA ILE A 274 -0.09 -7.53 32.49
C ILE A 274 -0.35 -8.92 31.89
N PRO A 275 0.24 -9.29 30.73
CA PRO A 275 0.04 -10.60 30.14
C PRO A 275 0.52 -11.70 31.12
N GLN A 276 -0.42 -12.38 31.79
CA GLN A 276 -0.10 -13.39 32.81
C GLN A 276 0.24 -14.77 32.21
N ASN A 277 0.05 -14.98 30.90
CA ASN A 277 0.22 -16.29 30.28
C ASN A 277 0.74 -16.17 28.85
N THR A 278 2.01 -16.53 28.61
CA THR A 278 2.46 -17.13 27.35
C THR A 278 3.92 -17.59 27.47
N ASP A 279 4.18 -18.85 27.12
CA ASP A 279 5.49 -19.53 27.05
C ASP A 279 6.47 -18.96 26.00
N ASN A 280 6.40 -17.65 25.70
CA ASN A 280 7.26 -16.98 24.75
C ASN A 280 7.94 -15.78 25.41
N HIS A 281 9.26 -15.69 25.30
CA HIS A 281 10.18 -14.69 25.87
C HIS A 281 9.92 -13.19 25.53
N ARG A 282 8.69 -12.76 25.21
CA ARG A 282 8.37 -11.36 24.86
C ARG A 282 6.99 -10.89 25.34
N ALA A 283 6.61 -11.16 26.60
CA ALA A 283 5.45 -10.52 27.22
C ALA A 283 5.75 -9.02 27.50
N ARG A 284 5.70 -8.18 26.46
CA ARG A 284 5.94 -6.73 26.56
C ARG A 284 4.61 -6.01 26.81
N VAL A 285 4.60 -5.02 27.70
CA VAL A 285 3.42 -4.17 27.93
C VAL A 285 3.00 -3.50 26.61
N PRO A 286 1.70 -3.52 26.26
CA PRO A 286 1.22 -2.91 25.03
C PRO A 286 1.44 -1.39 25.05
N LEU A 287 1.82 -0.83 23.89
CA LEU A 287 1.89 0.61 23.70
C LEU A 287 0.49 1.17 23.44
N ASN A 288 0.28 2.44 23.73
CA ASN A 288 -0.91 3.19 23.34
C ASN A 288 -1.11 3.14 21.81
N THR A 289 -2.37 3.14 21.35
CA THR A 289 -2.70 3.05 19.91
C THR A 289 -1.97 4.09 19.07
N TRP A 290 -1.88 5.33 19.54
CA TRP A 290 -1.15 6.39 18.84
C TRP A 290 0.37 6.12 18.79
N ALA A 291 0.95 5.57 19.86
CA ALA A 291 2.37 5.25 19.93
C ALA A 291 2.71 4.07 19.00
N GLN A 292 1.84 3.05 18.92
CA GLN A 292 1.96 1.97 17.95
C GLN A 292 1.93 2.48 16.51
N LEU A 293 1.03 3.43 16.20
CA LEU A 293 0.93 4.04 14.88
C LEU A 293 2.19 4.83 14.50
N ILE A 294 2.74 5.61 15.44
CA ILE A 294 3.99 6.36 15.22
C ILE A 294 5.16 5.38 15.05
N ALA A 295 5.26 4.35 15.88
CA ALA A 295 6.31 3.33 15.77
C ALA A 295 6.28 2.64 14.41
N GLY A 296 5.10 2.19 13.98
CA GLY A 296 4.89 1.59 12.66
C GLY A 296 5.19 2.57 11.51
N GLY A 297 4.79 3.84 11.65
CA GLY A 297 5.07 4.89 10.67
C GLY A 297 6.56 5.15 10.49
N LEU A 298 7.29 5.34 11.59
CA LEU A 298 8.74 5.57 11.59
C LEU A 298 9.51 4.34 11.09
N ALA A 299 9.16 3.14 11.55
CA ALA A 299 9.76 1.90 11.05
C ALA A 299 9.53 1.75 9.53
N GLY A 300 8.33 2.07 9.06
CA GLY A 300 7.98 2.10 7.64
C GLY A 300 8.80 3.12 6.83
N MET A 301 9.11 4.28 7.39
CA MET A 301 9.97 5.28 6.74
C MET A 301 11.41 4.78 6.57
N VAL A 302 11.98 4.14 7.60
CA VAL A 302 13.33 3.57 7.55
C VAL A 302 13.38 2.40 6.56
N ALA A 303 12.39 1.51 6.60
CA ALA A 303 12.25 0.39 5.66
C ALA A 303 12.04 0.84 4.22
N GLN A 304 11.24 1.90 4.01
CA GLN A 304 11.07 2.48 2.68
C GLN A 304 12.41 3.02 2.17
N THR A 305 13.18 3.70 3.01
CA THR A 305 14.49 4.28 2.64
C THR A 305 15.46 3.20 2.17
N SER A 306 15.55 2.07 2.88
CA SER A 306 16.44 0.96 2.48
C SER A 306 16.07 0.34 1.13
N SER A 307 14.78 0.32 0.81
CA SER A 307 14.24 -0.35 -0.38
C SER A 307 14.04 0.60 -1.56
N TYR A 308 14.22 1.89 -1.33
CA TYR A 308 13.88 2.95 -2.26
C TYR A 308 14.67 2.89 -3.59
N PRO A 309 15.96 2.51 -3.63
CA PRO A 309 16.68 2.35 -4.89
C PRO A 309 15.99 1.37 -5.86
N PHE A 310 15.51 0.24 -5.34
CA PHE A 310 14.76 -0.74 -6.13
C PHE A 310 13.39 -0.21 -6.55
N GLU A 311 12.75 0.60 -5.72
CA GLU A 311 11.50 1.28 -6.07
C GLU A 311 11.71 2.21 -7.28
N VAL A 312 12.76 3.04 -7.30
CA VAL A 312 13.05 3.94 -8.43
C VAL A 312 13.38 3.16 -9.69
N ILE A 313 14.22 2.13 -9.60
CA ILE A 313 14.57 1.26 -10.74
C ILE A 313 13.31 0.60 -11.31
N ARG A 314 12.47 0.03 -10.45
CA ARG A 314 11.17 -0.55 -10.82
C ARG A 314 10.33 0.46 -11.60
N ARG A 315 10.15 1.67 -11.09
CA ARG A 315 9.27 2.69 -11.72
C ARG A 315 9.78 3.09 -13.10
N ARG A 316 11.09 3.24 -13.26
CA ARG A 316 11.71 3.49 -14.58
C ARG A 316 11.54 2.32 -15.54
N MET A 317 11.67 1.07 -15.06
CA MET A 317 11.39 -0.13 -15.87
C MET A 317 9.93 -0.22 -16.32
N GLN A 318 9.01 0.23 -15.47
CA GLN A 318 7.58 0.19 -15.74
C GLN A 318 7.15 1.16 -16.84
N VAL A 319 7.83 2.30 -16.99
CA VAL A 319 7.57 3.28 -18.07
C VAL A 319 8.54 3.18 -19.25
N GLY A 320 9.66 2.47 -19.08
CA GLY A 320 10.78 2.48 -20.01
C GLY A 320 10.34 2.13 -21.43
N GLY A 321 10.72 3.02 -22.37
CA GLY A 321 10.53 2.84 -23.79
C GLY A 321 11.54 1.86 -24.40
N VAL A 322 11.23 1.45 -25.63
CA VAL A 322 12.07 0.64 -26.48
C VAL A 322 13.25 1.49 -26.98
N ASN A 323 14.49 1.05 -26.78
CA ASN A 323 15.65 1.64 -27.43
C ASN A 323 16.08 0.69 -28.56
N ASN A 324 16.05 1.14 -29.82
CA ASN A 324 16.39 0.32 -30.99
C ASN A 324 15.69 -1.05 -31.06
N GLY A 325 14.39 -1.11 -30.79
CA GLY A 325 13.63 -2.38 -30.77
C GLY A 325 13.84 -3.24 -29.52
N GLN A 326 14.74 -2.88 -28.60
CA GLN A 326 15.06 -3.66 -27.39
C GLN A 326 14.70 -2.92 -26.09
N PHE A 327 14.23 -3.68 -25.10
CA PHE A 327 13.90 -3.13 -23.78
C PHE A 327 15.14 -2.91 -22.93
N ILE A 328 15.14 -1.81 -22.20
CA ILE A 328 16.23 -1.41 -21.32
C ILE A 328 16.22 -2.30 -20.08
N GLY A 329 17.26 -3.12 -19.92
CA GLY A 329 17.40 -4.02 -18.77
C GLY A 329 17.62 -3.28 -17.44
N MET A 330 17.47 -3.99 -16.32
CA MET A 330 17.63 -3.43 -14.97
C MET A 330 19.02 -2.81 -14.75
N LYS A 331 20.07 -3.46 -15.27
CA LYS A 331 21.46 -2.97 -15.20
C LYS A 331 21.62 -1.64 -15.94
N GLU A 332 21.07 -1.55 -17.15
CA GLU A 332 21.16 -0.35 -17.97
C GLU A 332 20.39 0.82 -17.35
N ILE A 333 19.20 0.58 -16.78
CA ILE A 333 18.45 1.60 -16.04
C ILE A 333 19.23 2.09 -14.82
N THR A 334 19.83 1.17 -14.06
CA THR A 334 20.66 1.50 -12.90
C THR A 334 21.84 2.39 -13.32
N LEU A 335 22.55 2.03 -14.39
CA LEU A 335 23.65 2.82 -14.94
C LEU A 335 23.17 4.19 -15.45
N ARG A 336 22.00 4.26 -16.08
CA ARG A 336 21.42 5.53 -16.54
C ARG A 336 21.08 6.44 -15.35
N ILE A 337 20.49 5.91 -14.28
CA ILE A 337 20.23 6.69 -13.04
C ILE A 337 21.54 7.25 -12.48
N TRP A 338 22.56 6.40 -12.36
CA TRP A 338 23.87 6.79 -11.83
C TRP A 338 24.53 7.88 -12.69
N LYS A 339 24.50 7.75 -14.02
CA LYS A 339 25.05 8.76 -14.93
C LYS A 339 24.28 10.08 -14.91
N GLU A 340 22.95 10.05 -14.76
CA GLU A 340 22.13 11.27 -14.77
C GLU A 340 22.25 12.10 -13.48
N ARG A 341 22.25 11.45 -12.31
CA ARG A 341 22.12 12.13 -11.00
C ARG A 341 22.94 11.50 -9.88
N GLY A 342 23.81 10.54 -10.19
CA GLY A 342 24.59 9.80 -9.21
C GLY A 342 23.70 9.11 -8.17
N PHE A 343 24.20 9.04 -6.94
CA PHE A 343 23.52 8.41 -5.81
C PHE A 343 22.16 9.06 -5.49
N ARG A 344 22.06 10.39 -5.59
CA ARG A 344 20.80 11.13 -5.34
C ARG A 344 19.69 10.72 -6.31
N GLY A 345 20.04 10.20 -7.49
CA GLY A 345 19.09 9.68 -8.47
C GLY A 345 18.21 8.55 -7.94
N PHE A 346 18.75 7.70 -7.08
CA PHE A 346 18.04 6.57 -6.48
C PHE A 346 17.04 6.99 -5.41
N TYR A 347 17.10 8.23 -4.91
CA TYR A 347 16.27 8.75 -3.82
C TYR A 347 15.31 9.87 -4.25
N ILE A 348 15.13 10.04 -5.56
CA ILE A 348 14.21 11.04 -6.12
C ILE A 348 12.78 10.77 -5.66
N GLY A 349 12.13 11.78 -5.08
CA GLY A 349 10.74 11.71 -4.63
C GLY A 349 10.52 11.06 -3.26
N LEU A 350 11.59 10.69 -2.53
CA LEU A 350 11.48 10.05 -1.22
C LEU A 350 10.75 10.94 -0.21
N SER A 351 11.00 12.25 -0.23
CA SER A 351 10.35 13.24 0.63
C SER A 351 8.82 13.27 0.46
N ILE A 352 8.32 13.13 -0.76
CA ILE A 352 6.87 13.01 -1.05
C ILE A 352 6.32 11.74 -0.40
N GLY A 353 7.13 10.67 -0.40
CA GLY A 353 6.85 9.43 0.31
C GLY A 353 6.67 9.63 1.81
N PHE A 354 7.47 10.47 2.46
CA PHE A 354 7.34 10.77 3.88
C PHE A 354 6.13 11.65 4.19
N ILE A 355 5.94 12.72 3.42
CA ILE A 355 4.84 13.67 3.60
C ILE A 355 3.47 12.97 3.57
N LYS A 356 3.29 12.00 2.66
CA LYS A 356 2.00 11.34 2.50
C LYS A 356 1.68 10.31 3.59
N ILE A 357 2.64 9.86 4.41
CA ILE A 357 2.40 8.80 5.41
C ILE A 357 1.39 9.26 6.46
N ALA A 358 1.61 10.45 7.04
CA ALA A 358 0.72 10.99 8.07
C ALA A 358 -0.75 11.12 7.62
N PRO A 359 -1.08 11.82 6.51
CA PRO A 359 -2.48 11.95 6.07
C PRO A 359 -3.08 10.60 5.62
N MET A 360 -2.27 9.70 5.04
CA MET A 360 -2.73 8.35 4.67
C MET A 360 -3.16 7.55 5.90
N MET A 361 -2.32 7.52 6.95
CA MET A 361 -2.62 6.78 8.18
C MET A 361 -3.80 7.40 8.93
N ALA A 362 -3.83 8.72 9.08
CA ALA A 362 -4.93 9.42 9.73
C ALA A 362 -6.28 9.14 9.06
N THR A 363 -6.33 9.20 7.73
CA THR A 363 -7.56 8.95 6.96
C THR A 363 -7.98 7.49 7.02
N SER A 364 -7.01 6.57 6.86
CA SER A 364 -7.31 5.13 6.95
C SER A 364 -7.87 4.77 8.32
N PHE A 365 -7.27 5.29 9.40
CA PHE A 365 -7.74 5.03 10.75
C PHE A 365 -9.13 5.63 10.99
N TYR A 366 -9.32 6.91 10.64
CA TYR A 366 -10.61 7.59 10.81
C TYR A 366 -11.75 6.87 10.07
N VAL A 367 -11.53 6.53 8.79
CA VAL A 367 -12.55 5.85 7.99
C VAL A 367 -12.80 4.45 8.52
N TYR A 368 -11.76 3.73 8.95
CA TYR A 368 -11.93 2.40 9.53
C TYR A 368 -12.77 2.44 10.82
N GLU A 369 -12.48 3.35 11.74
CA GLU A 369 -13.27 3.53 12.97
C GLU A 369 -14.74 3.89 12.68
N ARG A 370 -14.98 4.77 11.70
CA ARG A 370 -16.35 5.11 11.28
C ARG A 370 -17.07 3.95 10.62
N CYS A 371 -16.40 3.21 9.73
CA CYS A 371 -16.96 2.01 9.11
C CYS A 371 -17.32 0.96 10.15
N LYS A 372 -16.47 0.75 11.17
CA LYS A 372 -16.79 -0.17 12.27
C LYS A 372 -18.07 0.22 13.01
N PHE A 373 -18.18 1.51 13.36
CA PHE A 373 -19.39 2.06 13.98
C PHE A 373 -20.65 1.82 13.12
N TYR A 374 -20.60 2.12 11.82
CA TYR A 374 -21.76 1.95 10.93
C TYR A 374 -22.10 0.49 10.60
N LEU A 375 -21.10 -0.40 10.56
CA LEU A 375 -21.29 -1.82 10.26
C LEU A 375 -21.58 -2.66 11.52
N GLY A 376 -21.56 -2.03 12.70
CA GLY A 376 -21.83 -2.66 13.99
C GLY A 376 -20.79 -3.72 14.36
N ILE A 377 -19.51 -3.47 14.05
CA ILE A 377 -18.38 -4.38 14.34
C ILE A 377 -17.33 -3.76 15.25
#